data_AF-A0A6M1TS55-F1
#
_entry.id   AF-A0A6M1TS55-F1
#
_cell.length_a   1.000
_cell.length_b   1.000
_cell.length_c   1.000
_cell.angle_alpha   90.00
_cell.angle_beta   90.00
_cell.angle_gamma   90.00
#
_symmetry.space_group_name_H-M   'P 1'
#
loop_
_entity.id
_entity.type
_entity.pdbx_description
1 polymer ?
#
loop_
_entity_poly.entity_id
_entity_poly.type
_entity_poly.pdbx_seq_one_letter_code
_entity_poly.pdbx_strand_id
1 'polypeptide(L)'
;MFSSSPLKRLRQRYNLEPLPEVINVPAIGGRAARSVPIEQATLDDIEFALVDFGRKQSALYEVSNALSTLLRMARRQGALGRDVGIHAAVRDLEAGQ
;
A
#
# COMPACT_ATOMS: atom_id res chain seq x y z
N MET A 1 7.53 -35.53 -17.79
CA MET A 1 8.13 -34.17 -17.80
C MET A 1 7.16 -33.23 -17.12
N PHE A 2 7.44 -32.79 -15.89
CA PHE A 2 6.64 -31.75 -15.24
C PHE A 2 7.05 -30.40 -15.84
N SER A 3 6.40 -29.98 -16.92
CA SER A 3 6.52 -28.59 -17.36
C SER A 3 5.85 -27.73 -16.28
N SER A 4 6.64 -27.05 -15.45
CA SER A 4 6.09 -26.06 -14.53
C SER A 4 5.41 -24.96 -15.34
N SER A 5 4.24 -24.48 -14.88
CA SER A 5 3.53 -23.42 -15.59
C SER A 5 4.46 -22.22 -15.80
N PRO A 6 4.29 -21.45 -16.89
CA PRO A 6 5.11 -20.26 -17.14
C PRO A 6 5.20 -19.35 -15.91
N LEU A 7 4.08 -19.14 -15.20
CA LEU A 7 4.04 -18.38 -13.95
C LEU A 7 4.90 -19.01 -12.84
N LYS A 8 4.81 -20.32 -12.62
CA LYS A 8 5.64 -21.02 -11.63
C LYS A 8 7.14 -20.88 -11.93
N ARG A 9 7.52 -20.95 -13.21
CA ARG A 9 8.92 -20.72 -13.64
C ARG A 9 9.37 -19.29 -13.38
N LEU A 10 8.50 -18.31 -13.66
CA LEU A 10 8.78 -16.90 -13.44
C LEU A 10 8.97 -16.58 -11.95
N ARG A 11 8.06 -17.08 -11.09
CA ARG A 11 8.17 -16.97 -9.62
C ARG A 11 9.54 -17.44 -9.15
N GLN A 12 9.87 -18.71 -9.43
CA GLN A 12 11.10 -19.36 -8.96
C GLN A 12 12.39 -18.74 -9.47
N ARG A 13 12.41 -18.17 -10.69
CA ARG A 13 13.64 -17.73 -11.34
C ARG A 13 13.92 -16.23 -11.17
N TYR A 14 12.88 -15.42 -10.98
CA TYR A 14 12.99 -13.95 -10.99
C TYR A 14 12.49 -13.29 -9.70
N ASN A 15 12.38 -14.05 -8.60
CA ASN A 15 11.85 -13.57 -7.32
C ASN A 15 10.45 -12.94 -7.45
N LEU A 16 9.62 -13.51 -8.32
CA LEU A 16 8.27 -13.03 -8.59
C LEU A 16 7.22 -13.74 -7.73
N GLU A 17 7.61 -14.43 -6.66
CA GLU A 17 6.72 -15.09 -5.70
C GLU A 17 5.58 -14.18 -5.20
N PRO A 18 5.79 -12.87 -4.94
CA PRO A 18 4.72 -11.99 -4.49
C PRO A 18 3.66 -11.68 -5.55
N LEU A 19 3.85 -12.06 -6.82
CA LEU A 19 2.82 -11.87 -7.85
C LEU A 19 1.53 -12.57 -7.42
N PRO A 20 0.39 -11.84 -7.36
CA PRO A 20 -0.87 -12.43 -6.97
C PRO A 20 -1.37 -13.40 -8.06
N GLU A 21 -2.20 -14.37 -7.69
CA GLU A 21 -2.85 -15.24 -8.68
C GLU A 21 -3.92 -14.49 -9.50
N VAL A 22 -4.47 -13.42 -8.93
CA VAL A 22 -5.51 -12.58 -9.54
C VAL A 22 -5.18 -11.12 -9.29
N ILE A 23 -5.24 -10.30 -10.34
CA ILE A 23 -5.12 -8.85 -10.25
C ILE A 23 -6.49 -8.19 -10.40
N ASN A 24 -6.68 -7.05 -9.74
CA ASN A 24 -7.88 -6.24 -9.88
C ASN A 24 -7.60 -5.10 -10.85
N VAL A 25 -8.38 -5.04 -11.92
CA VAL A 25 -8.35 -3.98 -12.92
C VAL A 25 -9.48 -3.00 -12.58
N PRO A 26 -9.17 -1.72 -12.30
CA PRO A 26 -10.19 -0.73 -11.97
C PRO A 26 -11.10 -0.44 -13.16
N ALA A 27 -12.27 0.15 -12.88
CA ALA A 27 -13.15 0.63 -13.94
C ALA A 27 -12.46 1.78 -14.70
N ILE A 28 -12.31 1.63 -16.02
CA ILE A 28 -11.61 2.61 -16.86
C ILE A 28 -12.22 2.64 -18.27
N GLY A 29 -12.37 3.84 -18.84
CA GLY A 29 -12.83 4.01 -20.23
C GLY A 29 -14.19 3.36 -20.52
N GLY A 30 -15.14 3.42 -19.58
CA GLY A 30 -16.46 2.81 -19.72
C GLY A 30 -16.50 1.29 -19.49
N ARG A 31 -15.37 0.66 -19.17
CA ARG A 31 -15.30 -0.75 -18.76
C ARG A 31 -15.50 -0.87 -17.25
N ALA A 32 -16.30 -1.84 -16.83
CA ALA A 32 -16.49 -2.15 -15.41
C ALA A 32 -15.19 -2.69 -14.78
N ALA A 33 -15.04 -2.48 -13.48
CA ALA A 33 -13.96 -3.11 -12.72
C ALA A 33 -14.08 -4.62 -12.80
N ARG A 34 -12.94 -5.32 -12.86
CA ARG A 34 -12.89 -6.77 -12.99
C ARG A 34 -11.67 -7.37 -12.32
N SER A 35 -11.78 -8.63 -11.93
CA SER A 35 -10.66 -9.43 -11.45
C SER A 35 -10.19 -10.36 -12.57
N VAL A 36 -8.88 -10.37 -12.84
CA VAL A 36 -8.29 -11.12 -13.95
C VAL A 36 -7.22 -12.07 -13.40
N PRO A 37 -7.27 -13.38 -13.70
CA PRO A 37 -6.17 -14.29 -13.39
C PRO A 37 -4.87 -13.77 -14.02
N ILE A 38 -3.77 -13.75 -13.27
CA ILE A 38 -2.53 -13.14 -13.78
C ILE A 38 -1.97 -13.87 -15.01
N GLU A 39 -2.25 -15.17 -15.15
CA GLU A 39 -1.89 -15.96 -16.33
C GLU A 39 -2.65 -15.55 -17.60
N GLN A 40 -3.74 -14.77 -17.47
CA GLN A 40 -4.57 -14.27 -18.56
C GLN A 40 -4.53 -12.74 -18.70
N ALA A 41 -3.81 -12.06 -17.79
CA ALA A 41 -3.73 -10.60 -17.77
C ALA A 41 -2.95 -10.07 -18.98
N THR A 42 -3.47 -9.02 -19.60
CA THR A 42 -2.73 -8.25 -20.62
C THR A 42 -1.76 -7.26 -19.95
N LEU A 43 -0.88 -6.65 -20.73
CA LEU A 43 0.00 -5.59 -20.21
C LEU A 43 -0.80 -4.40 -19.65
N ASP A 44 -1.87 -4.01 -20.34
CA ASP A 44 -2.78 -2.95 -19.88
C ASP A 44 -3.46 -3.32 -18.55
N ASP A 45 -3.88 -4.58 -18.38
CA ASP A 45 -4.48 -5.03 -17.12
C ASP A 45 -3.48 -4.91 -15.95
N ILE A 46 -2.20 -5.24 -16.19
CA ILE A 46 -1.12 -5.08 -15.22
C ILE A 46 -0.87 -3.60 -14.91
N GLU A 47 -0.79 -2.74 -15.94
CA GLU A 47 -0.57 -1.31 -15.77
C GLU A 47 -1.70 -0.65 -14.96
N PHE A 48 -2.95 -0.98 -15.26
CA PHE A 48 -4.09 -0.45 -14.51
C PHE A 48 -4.17 -1.01 -13.08
N ALA A 49 -3.80 -2.27 -12.86
CA ALA A 49 -3.67 -2.81 -11.52
C ALA A 49 -2.58 -2.07 -10.71
N LEU A 50 -1.45 -1.72 -11.35
CA LEU A 50 -0.37 -0.95 -10.71
C LEU A 50 -0.83 0.46 -10.29
N VAL A 51 -1.71 1.11 -11.06
CA VAL A 51 -2.30 2.40 -10.65
C VAL A 51 -3.08 2.27 -9.34
N ASP A 52 -3.88 1.21 -9.18
CA ASP A 52 -4.61 0.94 -7.93
C ASP A 52 -3.67 0.64 -6.76
N PHE A 53 -2.61 -0.16 -6.98
CA PHE A 53 -1.57 -0.38 -5.98
C PHE A 53 -0.85 0.91 -5.57
N GLY A 54 -0.52 1.78 -6.54
CA GLY A 54 0.09 3.08 -6.28
C GLY A 54 -0.78 3.94 -5.37
N ARG A 55 -2.10 3.97 -5.61
CA ARG A 55 -3.04 4.69 -4.73
C ARG A 55 -3.05 4.14 -3.31
N LYS A 56 -3.05 2.81 -3.14
CA LYS A 56 -2.98 2.16 -1.82
C LYS A 56 -1.67 2.47 -1.11
N GLN A 57 -0.55 2.47 -1.84
CA GLN A 57 0.76 2.85 -1.30
C GLN A 57 0.77 4.30 -0.82
N SER A 58 0.24 5.23 -1.63
CA SER A 58 0.12 6.64 -1.23
C SER A 58 -0.73 6.82 0.02
N ALA A 59 -1.90 6.17 0.09
CA ALA A 59 -2.77 6.24 1.27
C ALA A 59 -2.08 5.71 2.54
N LEU A 60 -1.37 4.58 2.45
CA LEU A 60 -0.59 4.04 3.57
C LEU A 60 0.55 4.99 3.98
N TYR A 61 1.20 5.62 3.01
CA TYR A 61 2.24 6.60 3.28
C TYR A 61 1.71 7.84 4.01
N GLU A 62 0.56 8.38 3.58
CA GLU A 62 -0.11 9.50 4.24
C GLU A 62 -0.44 9.20 5.70
N VAL A 63 -1.00 8.02 5.97
CA VAL A 63 -1.30 7.56 7.34
C VAL A 63 -0.01 7.42 8.16
N SER A 64 1.02 6.80 7.61
CA SER A 64 2.32 6.64 8.27
C SER A 64 2.97 7.99 8.62
N ASN A 65 2.89 8.95 7.71
CA ASN A 65 3.40 10.31 7.92
C ASN A 65 2.59 11.08 8.98
N ALA A 66 1.26 10.94 8.97
CA ALA A 66 0.40 11.53 9.99
C ALA A 66 0.73 10.99 11.39
N LEU A 67 0.90 9.67 11.53
CA LEU A 67 1.30 9.03 12.79
C LEU A 67 2.70 9.48 13.25
N SER A 68 3.65 9.58 12.33
CA SER A 68 5.00 10.08 12.61
C SER A 68 4.99 11.53 13.09
N THR A 69 4.15 12.37 12.48
CA THR A 69 3.95 13.76 12.90
C THR A 69 3.32 13.85 14.29
N LEU A 70 2.27 13.08 14.55
CA LEU A 70 1.64 13.01 15.87
C LEU A 70 2.64 12.59 16.95
N LEU A 71 3.44 11.54 16.69
CA LEU A 71 4.45 11.07 17.62
C LEU A 71 5.48 12.15 17.92
N ARG A 72 5.94 12.88 16.88
CA ARG A 72 6.89 13.98 17.04
C ARG A 72 6.31 15.12 17.89
N MET A 73 5.06 15.50 17.68
CA MET A 73 4.36 16.49 18.52
C MET A 73 4.29 16.03 19.98
N ALA A 74 3.85 14.80 20.23
CA ALA A 74 3.77 14.25 21.57
C ALA A 74 5.13 14.22 22.28
N ARG A 75 6.21 13.84 21.57
CA ARG A 75 7.57 13.74 22.13
C ARG A 75 8.16 15.10 22.49
N ARG A 76 7.84 16.18 21.76
CA ARG A 76 8.23 17.54 22.13
C ARG A 76 7.70 17.95 23.51
N GLN A 77 6.53 17.42 23.88
CA GLN A 77 5.89 17.65 25.18
C GLN A 77 6.24 16.58 26.22
N GLY A 78 7.33 15.85 26.02
CA GLY A 78 7.86 14.88 26.98
C GLY A 78 7.08 13.57 27.10
N ALA A 79 6.16 13.26 26.18
CA ALA A 79 5.38 12.02 26.26
C ALA A 79 6.28 10.77 26.21
N LEU A 80 5.93 9.78 27.04
CA LEU A 80 6.55 8.47 27.18
C LEU A 80 5.67 7.37 26.58
N GLY A 81 6.19 6.15 26.46
CA GLY A 81 5.52 5.07 25.70
C GLY A 81 4.14 4.65 26.21
N ARG A 82 3.81 4.94 27.47
CA ARG A 82 2.50 4.64 28.08
C ARG A 82 1.52 5.81 28.05
N ASP A 83 1.93 6.96 27.54
CA ASP A 83 1.11 8.17 27.55
C ASP A 83 0.16 8.21 26.36
N VAL A 84 -0.96 8.93 26.51
CA VAL A 84 -1.91 9.17 25.42
C VAL A 84 -1.33 10.21 24.47
N GLY A 85 -0.84 9.78 23.31
CA GLY A 85 -0.14 10.63 22.34
C GLY A 85 -0.96 11.83 21.87
N ILE A 86 -2.28 11.68 21.69
CA ILE A 86 -3.18 12.78 21.30
C ILE A 86 -3.18 13.91 22.34
N HIS A 87 -3.32 13.59 23.63
CA HIS A 87 -3.32 14.61 24.68
C HIS A 87 -2.00 15.38 24.73
N ALA A 88 -0.88 14.69 24.50
CA ALA A 88 0.43 15.34 24.45
C ALA A 88 0.61 16.21 23.19
N ALA A 89 0.12 15.76 22.03
CA ALA A 89 0.18 16.54 20.81
C ALA A 89 -0.71 17.79 20.84
N VAL A 90 -1.85 17.76 21.55
CA VAL A 90 -2.69 18.95 21.77
C VAL A 90 -1.91 20.02 22.56
N ARG A 91 -1.19 19.63 23.63
CA ARG A 91 -0.33 20.59 24.36
C ARG A 91 0.74 21.21 23.48
N ASP A 92 1.26 20.46 22.50
CA ASP A 92 2.25 20.97 21.55
C ASP A 92 1.67 22.01 20.60
N LEU A 93 0.42 21.81 20.16
CA LEU A 93 -0.32 22.78 19.37
C LEU A 93 -0.56 24.08 20.16
N GLU A 94 -0.98 23.96 21.43
CA GLU A 94 -1.25 25.10 22.31
C GLU A 94 0.02 25.89 22.66
N ALA A 95 1.17 25.21 22.83
CA ALA A 95 2.44 25.86 23.14
C ALA A 95 3.05 26.63 21.96
N GLY A 96 2.57 26.40 20.73
CA GLY A 96 3.01 27.09 19.51
C GLY A 96 2.15 28.28 19.11
N GLN A 97 1.07 28.57 19.85
CA GLN A 97 0.22 29.76 19.71
C GLN A 97 0.68 30.88 20.65
#